data_AF-R6QBI3-F1
#
_entry.id   AF-R6QBI3-F1
#
_cell.length_a   1.000
_cell.length_b   1.000
_cell.length_c   1.000
_cell.angle_alpha   90.00
_cell.angle_beta   90.00
_cell.angle_gamma   90.00
#
_symmetry.space_group_name_H-M   'P 1'
#
loop_
_entity.id
_entity.type
_entity.pdbx_description
1 polymer ?
#
loop_
_entity_poly.entity_id
_entity_poly.type
_entity_poly.pdbx_seq_one_letter_code
_entity_poly.pdbx_strand_id
1 'polypeptide(L)'
;MDNLSIYNELKKRVGCENKDTIWDNARLIYEQCYDKKYRNIFSNQQEFADYLGITKGRVSQYKYAYEYFLLYQNRIDLRILSVEQVYTLYRTVGSMLFDFFNWVEKEKKKSLINIGLKETKRLIEEYHNCIFNKNSTIMNKVYNYMLSEQEKRIIDFYRIGTNEQREYINKLINNE
;
A
#
# COMPACT_ATOMS: atom_id res chain seq x y z
N MET A 1 -34.47 10.78 -9.67
CA MET A 1 -34.25 9.72 -8.66
C MET A 1 -33.46 10.37 -7.54
N ASP A 2 -33.92 10.29 -6.28
CA ASP A 2 -33.23 10.93 -5.16
C ASP A 2 -31.98 10.13 -4.74
N ASN A 3 -31.09 10.77 -3.96
CA ASN A 3 -29.82 10.17 -3.56
C ASN A 3 -30.01 8.89 -2.72
N LEU A 4 -31.12 8.79 -1.98
CA LEU A 4 -31.50 7.59 -1.22
C LEU A 4 -31.90 6.43 -2.14
N SER A 5 -32.71 6.66 -3.17
CA SER A 5 -33.09 5.62 -4.13
C SER A 5 -31.88 5.07 -4.88
N ILE A 6 -30.94 5.96 -5.23
CA ILE A 6 -29.72 5.55 -5.92
C ILE A 6 -28.79 4.77 -5.00
N TYR A 7 -28.66 5.21 -3.74
CA TYR A 7 -27.93 4.46 -2.72
C TYR A 7 -28.49 3.05 -2.54
N ASN A 8 -29.81 2.90 -2.50
CA ASN A 8 -30.48 1.60 -2.42
C ASN A 8 -30.26 0.74 -3.68
N GLU A 9 -30.28 1.35 -4.87
CA GLU A 9 -29.97 0.66 -6.12
C GLU A 9 -28.53 0.14 -6.13
N LEU A 10 -27.57 0.96 -5.69
CA LEU A 10 -26.17 0.56 -5.53
C LEU A 10 -26.04 -0.60 -4.54
N LYS A 11 -26.69 -0.53 -3.37
CA LYS A 11 -26.71 -1.65 -2.40
C LYS A 11 -27.20 -2.95 -3.02
N LYS A 12 -28.29 -2.90 -3.76
CA LYS A 12 -28.86 -4.06 -4.45
C LYS A 12 -27.91 -4.65 -5.46
N ARG A 13 -27.31 -3.81 -6.31
CA ARG A 13 -26.34 -4.25 -7.32
C ARG A 13 -25.11 -4.91 -6.71
N VAL A 14 -24.62 -4.35 -5.61
CA VAL A 14 -23.43 -4.87 -4.90
C VAL A 14 -23.78 -6.14 -4.10
N GLY A 15 -25.06 -6.40 -3.84
CA GLY A 15 -25.53 -7.53 -3.05
C GLY A 15 -25.40 -7.30 -1.54
N CYS A 16 -25.36 -6.03 -1.11
CA CYS A 16 -25.14 -5.62 0.28
C CYS A 16 -26.41 -5.05 0.91
N GLU A 17 -27.58 -5.57 0.53
CA GLU A 17 -28.90 -5.06 0.95
C GLU A 17 -29.05 -5.04 2.48
N ASN A 18 -28.40 -5.97 3.19
CA ASN A 18 -28.50 -6.14 4.64
C ASN A 18 -27.36 -5.50 5.46
N LYS A 19 -26.36 -4.82 4.84
CA LYS A 19 -25.21 -4.19 5.53
C LYS A 19 -24.53 -5.10 6.57
N ASP A 20 -24.11 -6.30 6.18
CA ASP A 20 -23.66 -7.30 7.15
C ASP A 20 -22.18 -7.16 7.57
N THR A 21 -21.33 -6.47 6.80
CA THR A 21 -19.90 -6.33 7.16
C THR A 21 -19.24 -4.98 6.83
N ILE A 22 -18.12 -4.68 7.49
CA ILE A 22 -17.25 -3.53 7.17
C ILE A 22 -16.71 -3.60 5.73
N TRP A 23 -16.52 -4.81 5.20
CA TRP A 23 -16.05 -5.04 3.83
C TRP A 23 -17.12 -4.72 2.77
N ASP A 24 -18.39 -4.88 3.10
CA ASP A 24 -19.50 -4.44 2.25
C ASP A 24 -19.51 -2.91 2.10
N ASN A 25 -19.28 -2.19 3.20
CA ASN A 25 -19.12 -0.72 3.16
C ASN A 25 -17.93 -0.32 2.29
N ALA A 26 -16.81 -1.05 2.37
CA ALA A 26 -15.63 -0.79 1.56
C ALA A 26 -15.89 -1.03 0.07
N ARG A 27 -16.65 -2.09 -0.26
CA ARG A 27 -17.10 -2.37 -1.64
C ARG A 27 -18.02 -1.29 -2.18
N LEU A 28 -19.01 -0.84 -1.39
CA LEU A 28 -19.92 0.24 -1.78
C LEU A 28 -19.18 1.53 -2.10
N ILE A 29 -18.17 1.88 -1.29
CA ILE A 29 -17.30 3.04 -1.53
C ILE A 29 -16.48 2.89 -2.80
N TYR A 30 -15.91 1.71 -3.02
CA TYR A 30 -15.15 1.43 -4.24
C TYR A 30 -16.02 1.60 -5.50
N GLU A 31 -17.20 0.97 -5.52
CA GLU A 31 -18.14 1.06 -6.64
C GLU A 31 -18.63 2.50 -6.85
N GLN A 32 -18.95 3.22 -5.78
CA GLN A 32 -19.32 4.63 -5.87
C GLN A 32 -18.19 5.49 -6.45
N CYS A 33 -16.92 5.21 -6.11
CA CYS A 33 -15.78 5.98 -6.59
C CYS A 33 -15.39 5.68 -8.05
N TYR A 34 -15.61 4.46 -8.55
CA TYR A 34 -15.07 4.01 -9.84
C TYR A 34 -16.11 3.72 -10.90
N ASP A 35 -17.35 3.39 -10.53
CA ASP A 35 -18.40 3.21 -11.50
C ASP A 35 -18.87 4.57 -12.02
N LYS A 36 -18.79 4.75 -13.35
CA LYS A 36 -19.25 5.97 -14.03
C LYS A 36 -20.71 6.30 -13.73
N LYS A 37 -21.54 5.28 -13.49
CA LYS A 37 -22.94 5.46 -13.11
C LYS A 37 -23.06 6.17 -11.77
N TYR A 38 -22.27 5.81 -10.76
CA TYR A 38 -22.44 6.29 -9.38
C TYR A 38 -21.46 7.40 -8.95
N ARG A 39 -20.36 7.60 -9.68
CA ARG A 39 -19.31 8.58 -9.36
C ARG A 39 -19.80 10.02 -9.23
N ASN A 40 -20.74 10.43 -10.08
CA ASN A 40 -21.21 11.82 -10.16
C ASN A 40 -22.54 12.05 -9.45
N ILE A 41 -23.02 11.06 -8.69
CA ILE A 41 -24.37 11.11 -8.10
C ILE A 41 -24.39 11.85 -6.77
N PHE A 42 -23.36 11.65 -5.96
CA PHE A 42 -23.24 12.35 -4.68
C PHE A 42 -22.45 13.64 -4.90
N SER A 43 -22.93 14.73 -4.29
CA SER A 43 -22.35 16.07 -4.44
C SER A 43 -20.91 16.13 -3.91
N ASN A 44 -20.58 15.24 -2.96
CA ASN A 44 -19.24 15.03 -2.42
C ASN A 44 -19.15 13.68 -1.67
N GLN A 45 -17.93 13.29 -1.28
CA GLN A 45 -17.70 12.05 -0.52
C GLN A 45 -18.27 12.07 0.91
N GLN A 46 -18.55 13.24 1.49
CA GLN A 46 -19.15 13.33 2.83
C GLN A 46 -20.61 12.86 2.79
N GLU A 47 -21.37 13.30 1.79
CA GLU A 47 -22.77 12.91 1.60
C GLU A 47 -22.93 11.38 1.51
N PHE A 48 -22.02 10.70 0.81
CA PHE A 48 -22.01 9.23 0.76
C PHE A 48 -21.59 8.59 2.09
N ALA A 49 -20.63 9.19 2.79
CA ALA A 49 -20.19 8.72 4.11
C ALA A 49 -21.32 8.76 5.15
N ASP A 50 -22.19 9.78 5.05
CA ASP A 50 -23.36 9.94 5.93
C ASP A 50 -24.36 8.79 5.76
N TYR A 51 -24.64 8.33 4.52
CA TYR A 51 -25.48 7.14 4.27
C TYR A 51 -24.88 5.84 4.85
N LEU A 52 -23.55 5.78 4.96
CA LEU A 52 -22.82 4.66 5.53
C LEU A 52 -22.63 4.78 7.05
N GLY A 53 -22.89 5.95 7.65
CA GLY A 53 -22.65 6.21 9.07
C GLY A 53 -21.16 6.22 9.43
N ILE A 54 -20.29 6.63 8.51
CA ILE A 54 -18.84 6.67 8.71
C ILE A 54 -18.28 8.08 8.51
N THR A 55 -17.09 8.35 9.06
CA THR A 55 -16.40 9.63 8.85
C THR A 55 -15.78 9.71 7.47
N LYS A 56 -15.61 10.92 6.92
CA LYS A 56 -14.89 11.16 5.66
C LYS A 56 -13.49 10.53 5.62
N GLY A 57 -12.78 10.54 6.75
CA GLY A 57 -11.47 9.90 6.87
C GLY A 57 -11.51 8.38 6.61
N ARG A 58 -12.59 7.71 7.02
CA ARG A 58 -12.79 6.27 6.76
C ARG A 58 -13.07 5.95 5.31
N VAL A 59 -13.66 6.87 4.54
CA VAL A 59 -13.92 6.67 3.10
C VAL A 59 -12.64 6.34 2.35
N SER A 60 -11.58 7.13 2.55
CA SER A 60 -10.28 6.89 1.91
C SER A 60 -9.67 5.56 2.34
N GLN A 61 -9.72 5.24 3.64
CA GLN A 61 -9.18 3.98 4.16
C GLN A 61 -9.87 2.77 3.54
N TYR A 62 -11.20 2.81 3.48
CA TYR A 62 -12.02 1.71 2.97
C TYR A 62 -11.84 1.53 1.47
N LYS A 63 -11.82 2.64 0.71
CA LYS A 63 -11.53 2.65 -0.72
C LYS A 63 -10.21 1.93 -1.04
N TYR A 64 -9.12 2.39 -0.42
CA TYR A 64 -7.79 1.88 -0.73
C TYR A 64 -7.55 0.46 -0.18
N ALA A 65 -8.13 0.12 0.98
CA ALA A 65 -8.10 -1.25 1.47
C ALA A 65 -8.83 -2.21 0.52
N TYR A 66 -9.97 -1.79 -0.04
CA TYR A 66 -10.74 -2.62 -0.97
C TYR A 66 -10.02 -2.80 -2.31
N GLU A 67 -9.42 -1.74 -2.86
CA GLU A 67 -8.53 -1.84 -4.03
C GLU A 67 -7.41 -2.85 -3.82
N TYR A 68 -6.78 -2.78 -2.65
CA TYR A 68 -5.70 -3.68 -2.28
C TYR A 68 -6.19 -5.13 -2.10
N PHE A 69 -7.37 -5.32 -1.50
CA PHE A 69 -8.05 -6.63 -1.48
C PHE A 69 -8.29 -7.16 -2.90
N LEU A 70 -8.87 -6.38 -3.80
CA LEU A 70 -9.15 -6.81 -5.17
C LEU A 70 -7.89 -7.20 -5.94
N LEU A 71 -6.77 -6.51 -5.70
CA LEU A 71 -5.49 -6.80 -6.34
C LEU A 71 -4.96 -8.19 -5.96
N TYR A 72 -5.22 -8.65 -4.73
CA TYR A 72 -4.66 -9.90 -4.20
C TYR A 72 -5.68 -11.01 -3.92
N GLN A 73 -6.98 -10.78 -4.14
CA GLN A 73 -8.07 -11.71 -3.81
C GLN A 73 -7.89 -13.13 -4.39
N ASN A 74 -7.24 -13.26 -5.55
CA ASN A 74 -6.98 -14.55 -6.20
C ASN A 74 -5.80 -15.32 -5.58
N ARG A 75 -5.07 -14.70 -4.65
CA ARG A 75 -3.88 -15.25 -4.00
C ARG A 75 -4.05 -15.37 -2.50
N ILE A 76 -4.74 -14.41 -1.88
CA ILE A 76 -5.01 -14.40 -0.45
C ILE A 76 -6.28 -13.63 -0.14
N ASP A 77 -7.07 -14.19 0.77
CA ASP A 77 -8.23 -13.50 1.31
C ASP A 77 -7.81 -12.52 2.40
N LEU A 78 -7.65 -11.24 2.04
CA LEU A 78 -7.30 -10.19 3.01
C LEU A 78 -8.41 -9.86 4.01
N ARG A 79 -9.61 -10.44 3.87
CA ARG A 79 -10.72 -10.25 4.82
C ARG A 79 -10.48 -10.92 6.17
N ILE A 80 -9.45 -11.76 6.27
CA ILE A 80 -8.92 -12.27 7.56
C ILE A 80 -8.35 -11.15 8.45
N LEU A 81 -8.08 -9.97 7.87
CA LEU A 81 -7.61 -8.78 8.56
C LEU A 81 -8.72 -7.72 8.62
N SER A 82 -8.63 -6.83 9.58
CA SER A 82 -9.48 -5.63 9.60
C SER A 82 -9.13 -4.69 8.44
N VAL A 83 -10.11 -3.90 7.99
CA VAL A 83 -9.91 -2.90 6.91
C VAL A 83 -8.79 -1.92 7.25
N GLU A 84 -8.63 -1.53 8.51
CA GLU A 84 -7.55 -0.63 8.95
C GLU A 84 -6.17 -1.29 8.82
N GLN A 85 -6.06 -2.60 9.10
CA GLN A 85 -4.81 -3.34 8.88
C GLN A 85 -4.49 -3.45 7.40
N VAL A 86 -5.47 -3.77 6.56
CA VAL A 86 -5.29 -3.87 5.11
C VAL A 86 -4.90 -2.52 4.51
N TYR A 87 -5.56 -1.44 4.94
CA TYR A 87 -5.16 -0.08 4.55
C TYR A 87 -3.73 0.25 4.98
N THR A 88 -3.33 -0.16 6.20
CA THR A 88 -1.96 0.04 6.68
C THR A 88 -0.97 -0.71 5.81
N LEU A 89 -1.22 -1.98 5.50
CA LEU A 89 -0.38 -2.79 4.62
C LEU A 89 -0.27 -2.19 3.22
N TYR A 90 -1.38 -1.72 2.64
CA TYR A 90 -1.37 -0.99 1.38
C TYR A 90 -0.42 0.22 1.41
N ARG A 91 -0.49 1.02 2.48
CA ARG A 91 0.27 2.27 2.61
C ARG A 91 1.75 2.06 2.88
N THR A 92 2.13 0.98 3.56
CA THR A 92 3.49 0.80 4.06
C THR A 92 4.23 -0.32 3.35
N VAL A 93 3.58 -1.47 3.16
CA VAL A 93 4.18 -2.67 2.56
C VAL A 93 3.95 -2.70 1.04
N GLY A 94 2.80 -2.23 0.57
CA GLY A 94 2.51 -2.07 -0.86
C GLY A 94 2.66 -3.37 -1.64
N SER A 95 3.55 -3.42 -2.62
CA SER A 95 3.78 -4.62 -3.44
C SER A 95 4.52 -5.74 -2.70
N MET A 96 5.17 -5.46 -1.56
CA MET A 96 5.95 -6.43 -0.79
C MET A 96 5.08 -7.29 0.14
N LEU A 97 3.77 -7.39 -0.11
CA LEU A 97 2.80 -8.02 0.78
C LEU A 97 3.17 -9.45 1.16
N PHE A 98 3.49 -10.26 0.14
CA PHE A 98 3.80 -11.67 0.34
C PHE A 98 5.15 -11.87 1.02
N ASP A 99 6.14 -11.03 0.73
CA ASP A 99 7.43 -11.07 1.40
C ASP A 99 7.30 -10.73 2.89
N PHE A 100 6.48 -9.72 3.20
CA PHE A 100 6.12 -9.37 4.57
C PHE A 100 5.40 -10.53 5.28
N PHE A 101 4.38 -11.13 4.66
CA PHE A 101 3.64 -12.25 5.27
C PHE A 101 4.54 -13.46 5.51
N ASN A 102 5.36 -13.82 4.51
CA ASN A 102 6.36 -14.87 4.63
C ASN A 102 7.36 -14.59 5.75
N TRP A 103 7.81 -13.35 5.89
CA TRP A 103 8.74 -12.93 6.94
C TRP A 103 8.10 -13.05 8.33
N VAL A 104 6.85 -12.61 8.49
CA VAL A 104 6.12 -12.73 9.76
C VAL A 104 5.92 -14.20 10.16
N GLU A 105 5.52 -15.05 9.22
CA GLU A 105 5.27 -16.46 9.50
C GLU A 105 6.56 -17.25 9.74
N LYS A 106 7.57 -17.08 8.88
CA LYS A 106 8.79 -17.90 8.91
C LYS A 106 9.83 -17.39 9.89
N GLU A 107 10.12 -16.08 9.87
CA GLU A 107 11.17 -15.50 10.72
C GLU A 107 10.62 -15.16 12.10
N LYS A 108 9.43 -14.55 12.18
CA LYS A 108 8.83 -14.17 13.48
C LYS A 108 7.99 -15.27 14.12
N LYS A 109 7.71 -16.36 13.41
CA LYS A 109 6.89 -17.49 13.90
C LYS A 109 5.54 -17.03 14.46
N LYS A 110 4.93 -16.05 13.79
CA LYS A 110 3.64 -15.45 14.18
C LYS A 110 2.63 -15.59 13.06
N SER A 111 1.36 -15.79 13.42
CA SER A 111 0.25 -15.68 12.49
C SER A 111 -0.30 -14.25 12.49
N LEU A 112 -0.56 -13.71 11.30
CA LEU A 112 -1.18 -12.38 11.16
C LEU A 112 -2.68 -12.37 11.50
N ILE A 113 -3.33 -13.54 11.51
CA ILE A 113 -4.78 -13.67 11.70
C ILE A 113 -5.22 -13.27 13.12
N ASN A 114 -4.33 -13.41 14.12
CA ASN A 114 -4.65 -13.20 15.53
C ASN A 114 -3.97 -11.98 16.16
N ILE A 115 -3.41 -11.08 15.35
CA ILE A 115 -2.74 -9.87 15.88
C ILE A 115 -3.56 -8.62 15.57
N GLY A 116 -3.58 -7.70 16.53
CA GLY A 116 -4.23 -6.40 16.37
C GLY A 116 -3.38 -5.40 15.58
N LEU A 117 -4.00 -4.28 15.19
CA LEU A 117 -3.38 -3.21 14.40
C LEU A 117 -2.05 -2.69 14.99
N LYS A 118 -1.97 -2.55 16.32
CA LYS A 118 -0.75 -2.08 17.00
C LYS A 118 0.44 -3.00 16.71
N GLU A 119 0.22 -4.31 16.79
CA GLU A 119 1.26 -5.30 16.53
C GLU A 119 1.59 -5.38 15.05
N THR A 120 0.59 -5.27 14.16
CA THR A 120 0.82 -5.18 12.71
C THR A 120 1.76 -4.02 12.36
N LYS A 121 1.55 -2.83 12.94
CA LYS A 121 2.43 -1.66 12.72
C LYS A 121 3.86 -1.91 13.20
N ARG A 122 4.02 -2.51 14.38
CA ARG A 122 5.34 -2.88 14.91
C ARG A 122 6.08 -3.85 13.98
N LEU A 123 5.39 -4.88 13.49
CA LEU A 123 5.99 -5.84 12.56
C LEU A 123 6.39 -5.19 11.24
N ILE A 124 5.60 -4.25 10.71
CA ILE A 124 5.95 -3.49 9.51
C ILE A 124 7.23 -2.67 9.72
N GLU A 125 7.36 -1.99 10.85
CA GLU A 125 8.57 -1.22 11.19
C GLU A 125 9.80 -2.12 11.28
N GLU A 126 9.69 -3.25 12.00
CA GLU A 126 10.76 -4.25 12.08
C GLU A 126 11.13 -4.81 10.70
N TYR A 127 10.13 -5.09 9.85
CA TYR A 127 10.33 -5.59 8.49
C TYR A 127 11.09 -4.59 7.61
N HIS A 128 10.69 -3.32 7.64
CA HIS A 128 11.39 -2.27 6.90
C HIS A 128 12.83 -2.14 7.36
N ASN A 129 13.08 -2.10 8.68
CA ASN A 129 14.44 -2.05 9.21
C ASN A 129 15.27 -3.27 8.76
N CYS A 130 14.67 -4.46 8.73
CA CYS A 130 15.32 -5.67 8.22
C CYS A 130 15.72 -5.54 6.75
N ILE A 131 14.82 -5.09 5.86
CA ILE A 131 15.11 -4.92 4.43
C ILE A 131 16.16 -3.82 4.22
N PHE A 132 15.99 -2.66 4.83
CA PHE A 132 16.94 -1.54 4.66
C PHE A 132 18.33 -1.92 5.16
N ASN A 133 18.43 -2.62 6.30
CA ASN A 133 19.72 -3.09 6.80
C ASN A 133 20.32 -4.21 5.93
N LYS A 134 19.51 -5.15 5.43
CA LYS A 134 19.98 -6.16 4.47
C LYS A 134 20.49 -5.50 3.18
N ASN A 135 19.76 -4.55 2.62
CA ASN A 135 20.16 -3.83 1.41
C ASN A 135 21.42 -2.98 1.63
N SER A 136 21.53 -2.30 2.76
CA SER A 136 22.76 -1.60 3.18
C SER A 136 23.93 -2.57 3.26
N THR A 137 23.73 -3.75 3.87
CA THR A 137 24.77 -4.77 4.01
C THR A 137 25.18 -5.36 2.66
N ILE A 138 24.21 -5.66 1.78
CA ILE A 138 24.48 -6.16 0.42
C ILE A 138 25.22 -5.09 -0.38
N MET A 139 24.77 -3.84 -0.35
CA MET A 139 25.43 -2.72 -1.03
C MET A 139 26.86 -2.52 -0.52
N ASN A 140 27.06 -2.56 0.79
CA ASN A 140 28.39 -2.47 1.38
C ASN A 140 29.26 -3.68 1.02
N LYS A 141 28.67 -4.88 0.91
CA LYS A 141 29.40 -6.08 0.50
C LYS A 141 29.81 -6.01 -0.97
N VAL A 142 28.89 -5.64 -1.86
CA VAL A 142 29.17 -5.43 -3.29
C VAL A 142 30.24 -4.36 -3.43
N TYR A 143 30.03 -3.20 -2.80
CA TYR A 143 30.96 -2.09 -2.83
C TYR A 143 32.35 -2.48 -2.32
N ASN A 144 32.47 -3.14 -1.16
CA ASN A 144 33.78 -3.45 -0.57
C ASN A 144 34.49 -4.64 -1.24
N TYR A 145 33.76 -5.68 -1.64
CA TYR A 145 34.34 -6.98 -2.00
C TYR A 145 34.16 -7.39 -3.47
N MET A 146 33.25 -6.76 -4.22
CA MET A 146 32.98 -7.15 -5.62
C MET A 146 33.35 -6.08 -6.65
N LEU A 147 33.47 -4.82 -6.25
CA LEU A 147 33.90 -3.74 -7.13
C LEU A 147 35.41 -3.56 -7.10
N SER A 148 35.98 -3.26 -8.27
CA SER A 148 37.36 -2.81 -8.41
C SER A 148 37.57 -1.43 -7.78
N GLU A 149 38.83 -1.07 -7.48
CA GLU A 149 39.15 0.25 -6.93
C GLU A 149 38.73 1.41 -7.84
N GLN A 150 38.74 1.21 -9.15
CA GLN A 150 38.28 2.22 -10.10
C GLN A 150 36.76 2.41 -10.03
N GLU A 151 35.99 1.32 -9.95
CA GLU A 151 34.53 1.37 -9.78
C GLU A 151 34.13 1.99 -8.43
N LYS A 152 34.84 1.65 -7.35
CA LYS A 152 34.63 2.27 -6.03
C LYS A 152 34.86 3.79 -6.09
N ARG A 153 35.95 4.25 -6.72
CA ARG A 153 36.25 5.68 -6.89
C ARG A 153 35.18 6.42 -7.68
N ILE A 154 34.62 5.79 -8.71
CA ILE A 154 33.50 6.37 -9.49
C ILE A 154 32.26 6.49 -8.59
N ILE A 155 31.90 5.45 -7.85
CA ILE A 155 30.74 5.49 -6.94
C ILE A 155 30.93 6.53 -5.83
N ASP A 156 32.13 6.62 -5.25
CA ASP A 156 32.44 7.62 -4.24
C ASP A 156 32.32 9.02 -4.83
N PHE A 157 32.87 9.25 -6.01
CA PHE A 157 32.70 10.52 -6.71
C PHE A 157 31.22 10.89 -6.88
N TYR A 158 30.34 9.94 -7.25
CA TYR A 158 28.89 10.20 -7.32
C TYR A 158 28.21 10.33 -5.94
N ARG A 159 28.80 9.85 -4.85
CA ARG A 159 28.27 10.03 -3.48
C ARG A 159 28.65 11.39 -2.89
N ILE A 160 29.92 11.79 -3.02
CA ILE A 160 30.50 12.96 -2.33
C ILE A 160 30.89 14.12 -3.25
N GLY A 161 30.95 13.91 -4.57
CA GLY A 161 31.26 14.99 -5.53
C GLY A 161 30.12 16.01 -5.63
N THR A 162 30.46 17.23 -6.02
CA THR A 162 29.47 18.32 -6.22
C THR A 162 28.62 18.08 -7.48
N ASN A 163 27.47 18.75 -7.59
CA ASN A 163 26.61 18.63 -8.76
C ASN A 163 27.32 19.02 -10.07
N GLU A 164 28.11 20.09 -10.05
CA GLU A 164 28.91 20.55 -11.21
C GLU A 164 29.95 19.50 -11.64
N GLN A 165 30.60 18.85 -10.69
CA GLN A 165 31.56 17.77 -10.95
C GLN A 165 30.88 16.56 -11.60
N ARG A 166 29.69 16.18 -11.11
CA ARG A 166 28.90 15.08 -11.68
C ARG A 166 28.41 15.39 -13.09
N GLU A 167 27.95 16.63 -13.34
CA GLU A 167 27.54 17.08 -14.68
C GLU A 167 28.69 17.06 -15.68
N TYR A 168 29.88 17.52 -15.27
CA TYR A 168 31.06 17.51 -16.13
C TYR A 168 31.47 16.09 -16.56
N ILE A 169 31.48 15.13 -15.63
CA ILE A 169 31.76 13.72 -15.94
C ILE A 169 30.67 13.11 -16.82
N ASN A 170 29.40 13.43 -16.57
CA ASN A 170 28.31 12.94 -17.41
C ASN A 170 28.43 13.43 -18.86
N LYS A 171 28.89 14.67 -19.09
CA LYS A 171 29.19 15.18 -20.44
C LYS A 171 30.31 14.40 -21.11
N LEU A 172 31.41 14.13 -20.39
CA LEU A 172 32.52 13.32 -20.89
C LEU A 172 32.12 11.87 -21.25
N ILE A 173 31.22 11.26 -20.47
CA ILE A 173 30.74 9.89 -20.72
C ILE A 173 29.76 9.83 -21.89
N ASN A 174 28.89 10.84 -22.02
CA ASN A 174 27.85 10.88 -23.04
C ASN A 174 28.30 11.46 -24.39
N ASN A 175 29.58 11.83 -24.53
CA ASN A 175 30.12 12.52 -25.71
C ASN A 175 29.29 13.74 -26.13
N GLU A 176 28.95 14.60 -25.16
CA GLU A 176 28.44 15.97 -25.42
C GLU A 176 29.54 17.01 -25.21
#